data_AF-A0A2K3LB88-F1
#
_entry.id   AF-A0A2K3LB88-F1
#
_cell.length_a   1.000
_cell.length_b   1.000
_cell.length_c   1.000
_cell.angle_alpha   90.00
_cell.angle_beta   90.00
_cell.angle_gamma   90.00
#
_symmetry.space_group_name_H-M   'P 1'
#
loop_
_entity.id
_entity.type
_entity.pdbx_description
1 polymer ?
#
loop_
_entity_poly.entity_id
_entity_poly.type
_entity_poly.pdbx_seq_one_letter_code
_entity_poly.pdbx_strand_id
1 'polypeptide(L)'
;MADLFGWIISFFLLIALLVLVTYQLMCLADLEFDYINPYDFSSRINAVVFPEFVIQAVLTFFYLITGHWIMSLFCLPYLYFNVG
;
A
#
# COMPACT_ATOMS: atom_id res chain seq x y z
N MET A 1 -25.84 7.70 -0.48
CA MET A 1 -25.24 7.97 -1.81
C MET A 1 -23.76 8.31 -1.69
N ALA A 2 -23.37 9.29 -0.86
CA ALA A 2 -21.94 9.62 -0.63
C ALA A 2 -21.12 8.43 -0.09
N ASP A 3 -21.68 7.62 0.81
CA ASP A 3 -20.99 6.44 1.35
C ASP A 3 -20.63 5.43 0.25
N LEU A 4 -21.55 5.17 -0.69
CA LEU A 4 -21.30 4.26 -1.81
C LEU A 4 -20.10 4.71 -2.65
N PHE A 5 -20.01 6.02 -2.94
CA PHE A 5 -18.85 6.57 -3.65
C PHE A 5 -17.56 6.40 -2.84
N GLY A 6 -17.62 6.58 -1.51
CA GLY A 6 -16.47 6.36 -0.64
C GLY A 6 -15.97 4.91 -0.67
N TRP A 7 -16.88 3.93 -0.60
CA TRP A 7 -16.53 2.52 -0.72
C TRP A 7 -15.93 2.16 -2.08
N ILE A 8 -16.43 2.74 -3.17
CA ILE A 8 -15.89 2.52 -4.51
C ILE A 8 -14.46 3.09 -4.61
N ILE A 9 -14.21 4.30 -4.07
CA ILE A 9 -12.87 4.89 -4.03
C ILE A 9 -11.91 4.00 -3.23
N SER A 10 -12.34 3.58 -2.04
CA SER A 10 -11.58 2.65 -1.19
C SER A 10 -11.24 1.34 -1.91
N PHE A 11 -12.18 0.79 -2.68
CA PHE A 11 -11.96 -0.43 -3.46
C PHE A 11 -10.81 -0.27 -4.47
N PHE A 12 -10.80 0.82 -5.24
CA PHE A 12 -9.71 1.07 -6.19
C PHE A 12 -8.37 1.34 -5.50
N LEU A 13 -8.36 2.05 -4.37
CA LEU A 13 -7.14 2.28 -3.58
C LEU A 13 -6.57 0.97 -3.02
N LEU A 14 -7.43 0.07 -2.54
CA LEU A 14 -7.02 -1.26 -2.08
C LEU A 14 -6.47 -2.14 -3.20
N ILE A 15 -7.08 -2.10 -4.40
CA ILE A 15 -6.53 -2.78 -5.57
C ILE A 15 -5.15 -2.23 -5.91
N ALA A 16 -4.97 -0.90 -5.91
CA ALA A 16 -3.68 -0.29 -6.18
C ALA A 16 -2.61 -0.77 -5.17
N LEU A 17 -2.93 -0.80 -3.88
CA LEU A 17 -2.04 -1.35 -2.85
C LEU A 17 -1.70 -2.82 -3.10
N LEU A 18 -2.69 -3.64 -3.44
CA LEU A 18 -2.49 -5.05 -3.73
C LEU A 18 -1.53 -5.24 -4.92
N VAL A 19 -1.67 -4.43 -5.97
CA VAL A 19 -0.75 -4.44 -7.13
C VAL A 19 0.67 -4.04 -6.72
N LEU A 20 0.85 -3.03 -5.88
CA LEU A 20 2.20 -2.63 -5.43
C LEU A 20 2.86 -3.73 -4.57
N VAL A 21 2.11 -4.32 -3.64
CA VAL A 21 2.61 -5.41 -2.78
C VAL A 21 2.94 -6.65 -3.61
N THR A 22 2.07 -7.03 -4.56
CA THR A 22 2.32 -8.18 -5.44
C THR A 22 3.52 -7.94 -6.36
N TYR A 23 3.73 -6.71 -6.84
CA TYR A 23 4.94 -6.36 -7.58
C TYR A 23 6.21 -6.53 -6.74
N GLN A 24 6.20 -6.11 -5.47
CA GLN A 24 7.34 -6.32 -4.56
C GLN A 24 7.60 -7.81 -4.31
N LEU A 25 6.54 -8.61 -4.14
CA LEU A 25 6.65 -10.07 -4.00
C LEU A 25 7.23 -10.73 -5.25
N MET A 26 6.82 -10.29 -6.45
CA MET A 26 7.40 -10.77 -7.71
C MET A 26 8.89 -10.42 -7.79
N CYS A 27 9.27 -9.18 -7.46
CA CYS A 27 10.67 -8.78 -7.43
C CYS A 27 11.49 -9.58 -6.41
N LEU A 28 10.89 -9.95 -5.28
CA LEU A 28 11.52 -10.78 -4.27
C LEU A 28 11.70 -12.22 -4.75
N ALA A 29 10.70 -12.79 -5.42
CA ALA A 29 10.82 -14.11 -6.04
C ALA A 29 11.89 -14.11 -7.14
N ASP A 30 11.93 -13.07 -7.99
CA ASP A 30 12.99 -12.92 -8.99
C ASP A 30 14.38 -12.84 -8.36
N LEU A 31 14.50 -12.25 -7.17
CA LEU A 31 15.75 -12.22 -6.41
C LEU A 31 16.10 -13.60 -5.83
N GLU A 32 15.12 -14.33 -5.29
CA GLU A 32 15.30 -15.68 -4.73
C GLU A 32 15.78 -16.70 -5.78
N PHE A 33 15.30 -16.57 -7.02
CA PHE A 33 15.69 -17.44 -8.14
C PHE A 33 16.91 -16.94 -8.92
N ASP A 34 17.67 -15.96 -8.39
CA ASP A 34 18.84 -15.35 -9.02
C ASP A 34 18.56 -14.71 -10.41
N TYR A 35 17.31 -14.32 -10.70
CA TYR A 35 16.95 -13.63 -11.96
C TYR A 35 17.32 -12.15 -11.96
N ILE A 36 17.39 -11.51 -10.79
CA ILE A 36 17.74 -10.10 -10.63
C ILE A 36 18.86 -9.91 -9.60
N ASN A 37 19.74 -8.93 -9.83
CA ASN A 37 20.78 -8.58 -8.87
C ASN A 37 20.18 -7.84 -7.65
N PRO A 38 20.66 -8.09 -6.42
CA PRO A 38 20.33 -7.32 -5.22
C PRO A 38 20.35 -5.78 -5.39
N TYR A 39 21.27 -5.25 -6.20
CA TYR A 39 21.35 -3.81 -6.48
C TYR A 39 20.14 -3.31 -7.28
N ASP A 40 19.78 -4.03 -8.34
CA ASP A 40 18.63 -3.70 -9.18
C ASP A 40 17.33 -3.87 -8.41
N PHE A 41 17.21 -4.92 -7.60
CA PHE A 41 16.08 -5.14 -6.69
C PHE A 41 15.89 -3.97 -5.73
N SER A 42 16.96 -3.54 -5.05
CA SER A 42 16.92 -2.45 -4.08
C SER A 42 16.47 -1.13 -4.72
N SER A 43 16.93 -0.85 -5.95
CA SER A 43 16.51 0.34 -6.70
C SER A 43 15.01 0.33 -7.05
N ARG A 44 14.47 -0.83 -7.43
CA ARG A 44 13.04 -1.01 -7.79
C ARG A 44 12.15 -0.93 -6.57
N ILE A 45 12.51 -1.57 -5.46
CA ILE A 45 11.74 -1.50 -4.21
C ILE A 45 11.71 -0.07 -3.69
N ASN A 46 12.83 0.64 -3.68
CA ASN A 46 12.86 2.02 -3.15
C ASN A 46 11.94 2.96 -3.94
N ALA A 47 11.77 2.73 -5.25
CA ALA A 47 10.85 3.51 -6.08
C ALA A 47 9.37 3.17 -5.83
N VAL A 48 9.07 1.95 -5.38
CA VAL A 48 7.69 1.44 -5.19
C VAL A 48 7.21 1.56 -3.75
N VAL A 49 8.13 1.54 -2.78
CA VAL A 49 7.78 1.64 -1.36
C VAL A 49 7.18 3.03 -1.06
N PHE A 50 7.76 4.09 -1.62
CA PHE A 50 7.26 5.47 -1.43
C PHE A 50 5.78 5.63 -1.85
N PRO A 51 5.34 5.25 -3.06
CA PRO A 51 3.94 5.35 -3.43
C PRO A 51 3.03 4.43 -2.59
N GLU A 52 3.49 3.27 -2.13
CA GLU A 52 2.73 2.41 -1.22
C GLU A 52 2.43 3.14 0.11
N PHE A 53 3.45 3.75 0.73
CA PHE A 53 3.30 4.55 1.95
C PHE A 53 2.26 5.67 1.76
N VAL A 54 2.36 6.39 0.64
CA VAL A 54 1.48 7.52 0.34
C VAL A 54 0.03 7.05 0.18
N ILE A 55 -0.22 5.98 -0.58
CA ILE A 55 -1.58 5.47 -0.81
C ILE A 55 -2.20 4.99 0.51
N GLN A 56 -1.43 4.30 1.36
CA GLN A 56 -1.94 3.85 2.66
C GLN A 56 -2.24 5.02 3.60
N ALA A 57 -1.39 6.05 3.62
CA ALA A 57 -1.62 7.25 4.41
C ALA A 57 -2.90 7.98 3.96
N VAL A 58 -3.08 8.12 2.65
CA VAL A 58 -4.30 8.69 2.05
C VAL A 58 -5.53 7.87 2.43
N LEU A 59 -5.46 6.53 2.34
CA LEU A 59 -6.58 5.65 2.69
C LEU A 59 -6.96 5.75 4.18
N THR A 60 -5.97 5.80 5.07
CA THR A 60 -6.19 5.95 6.53
C THR A 60 -6.84 7.29 6.84
N PHE A 61 -6.33 8.38 6.26
CA PHE A 61 -6.89 9.72 6.44
C PHE A 61 -8.29 9.85 5.84
N PHE A 62 -8.54 9.20 4.70
CA PHE A 62 -9.85 9.13 4.06
C PHE A 62 -10.89 8.45 4.97
N TYR A 63 -10.55 7.34 5.62
CA TYR A 63 -11.44 6.70 6.58
C TYR A 63 -11.67 7.53 7.85
N LEU A 64 -10.67 8.29 8.29
CA LEU A 64 -10.80 9.21 9.42
C LEU A 64 -11.81 10.33 9.13
N ILE A 65 -11.70 10.99 7.96
CA ILE A 65 -12.60 12.09 7.56
C ILE A 65 -14.02 11.58 7.32
N THR A 66 -14.18 10.41 6.69
CA THR A 66 -15.50 9.84 6.39
C THR A 66 -16.20 9.25 7.62
N GLY A 67 -15.56 9.25 8.79
CA GLY A 67 -16.15 8.75 10.05
C GLY A 67 -16.16 7.23 10.16
N HIS A 68 -15.39 6.52 9.33
CA HIS A 68 -15.25 5.06 9.37
C HIS A 68 -14.13 4.65 10.34
N TRP A 69 -14.32 4.95 11.62
CA TRP A 69 -13.31 4.80 12.67
C TRP A 69 -12.73 3.39 12.81
N ILE A 70 -13.56 2.35 12.65
CA ILE A 70 -13.11 0.96 12.72
C ILE A 70 -12.13 0.63 11.59
N MET A 71 -12.41 1.09 10.36
CA MET A 71 -11.51 0.87 9.22
C MET A 71 -10.23 1.67 9.37
N SER A 72 -10.30 2.90 9.88
CA SER A 72 -9.10 3.67 10.22
C SER A 72 -8.23 2.94 11.25
N LEU A 73 -8.83 2.33 12.28
CA LEU A 73 -8.12 1.55 13.30
C LEU A 73 -7.37 0.34 12.70
N PHE A 74 -7.92 -0.31 11.68
CA PHE A 74 -7.23 -1.40 10.99
C PHE A 74 -6.04 -0.93 10.15
N CYS A 75 -6.07 0.29 9.59
CA CYS A 75 -4.96 0.84 8.82
C CYS A 75 -3.83 1.43 9.68
N LEU A 76 -4.13 1.82 10.93
CA LEU A 76 -3.17 2.47 11.83
C LEU A 76 -1.92 1.64 12.17
N PRO A 77 -1.99 0.33 12.48
CA PRO A 77 -0.80 -0.47 12.78
C PRO A 77 0.19 -0.46 11.63
N TYR A 78 -0.31 -0.64 10.40
CA TYR A 78 0.54 -0.64 9.22
C TYR A 78 1.19 0.73 9.01
N LEU A 79 0.44 1.83 9.17
CA LEU A 79 1.00 3.18 9.05
C LEU A 79 2.06 3.47 10.12
N TYR A 80 1.86 2.97 11.34
CA TYR A 80 2.81 3.12 12.45
C TYR A 80 4.12 2.37 12.18
N PHE A 81 4.07 1.12 11.72
CA PHE A 81 5.27 0.36 11.34
C PHE A 81 6.03 1.02 10.19
N ASN A 82 5.30 1.74 9.34
CA ASN A 82 5.84 2.37 8.15
C ASN A 82 6.55 3.71 8.39
N VAL A 83 6.35 4.33 9.55
CA VAL A 83 6.99 5.61 9.94
C VAL A 83 8.27 5.38 10.77
N GLY A 84 8.45 4.17 11.30
CA GLY A 84 9.53 3.79 12.21
C GLY A 84 10.81 3.28 11.53
#